data_AF-A0A7X8E3S8-F1
#
_entry.id   AF-A0A7X8E3S8-F1
#
_cell.length_a   1.000
_cell.length_b   1.000
_cell.length_c   1.000
_cell.angle_alpha   90.00
_cell.angle_beta   90.00
_cell.angle_gamma   90.00
#
_symmetry.space_group_name_H-M   'P 1'
#
loop_
_entity.id
_entity.type
_entity.pdbx_description
1 polymer ?
#
loop_
_entity_poly.entity_id
_entity_poly.type
_entity_poly.pdbx_seq_one_letter_code
_entity_poly.pdbx_strand_id
1 'polypeptide(L)'
;MITSDDVKRRLWNGAETLRGSMDASRYKDYMLGLMFYKFLSDKTLNEVKHLLGQEDIAYEEVLEQYEEIYIETGDGILELILQNIGYVVEPEYLYHSWLRDINSGNFEVQKVTDSFSNFERTMESKANSKEFSGLFSTSSLDLSDTALGSNLNERSKNITSLILLFADLDMVRLQESDILGDAYEYLIGMFAMESGKKAGEFYTPRQVSEVMAQIITENHDISSIYDPTVGSGSLLLTVGNKLNKRSKRNLYYYGQEKNTSTYNLARMNLIL
;
A
#
# COMPACT_ATOMS: atom_id res chain seq x y z
N MET A 1 18.53 -6.95 -12.82
CA MET A 1 17.54 -5.88 -12.60
C MET A 1 16.19 -6.56 -12.60
N ILE A 2 15.42 -6.50 -11.52
CA ILE A 2 14.10 -7.12 -11.44
C ILE A 2 13.16 -6.32 -12.36
N THR A 3 12.44 -6.98 -13.26
CA THR A 3 11.50 -6.30 -14.17
C THR A 3 10.12 -6.14 -13.51
N SER A 4 9.30 -5.22 -14.04
CA SER A 4 7.90 -5.05 -13.61
C SER A 4 7.12 -6.37 -13.71
N ASP A 5 7.32 -7.12 -14.79
CA ASP A 5 6.66 -8.42 -15.00
C ASP A 5 7.14 -9.50 -14.02
N ASP A 6 8.41 -9.46 -13.61
CA ASP A 6 8.93 -10.37 -12.60
C ASP A 6 8.28 -10.12 -11.23
N VAL A 7 8.12 -8.84 -10.84
CA VAL A 7 7.41 -8.47 -9.60
C VAL A 7 5.95 -8.90 -9.68
N LYS A 8 5.24 -8.54 -10.76
CA LYS A 8 3.83 -8.91 -10.97
C LYS A 8 3.61 -10.41 -10.88
N ARG A 9 4.43 -11.20 -11.59
CA ARG A 9 4.36 -12.67 -11.58
C ARG A 9 4.68 -13.25 -10.21
N ARG A 10 5.71 -12.74 -9.54
CA ARG A 10 6.09 -13.18 -8.19
C ARG A 10 4.96 -12.94 -7.20
N LEU A 11 4.42 -11.73 -7.18
CA LEU A 11 3.34 -11.36 -6.27
C LEU A 11 2.09 -12.20 -6.51
N TRP A 12 1.70 -12.38 -7.78
CA TRP A 12 0.54 -13.22 -8.11
C TRP A 12 0.74 -14.69 -7.78
N ASN A 13 1.89 -15.28 -8.12
CA ASN A 13 2.17 -16.67 -7.79
C ASN A 13 2.23 -16.89 -6.27
N GLY A 14 2.81 -15.92 -5.53
CA GLY A 14 2.78 -15.91 -4.07
C GLY A 14 1.36 -15.88 -3.54
N ALA A 15 0.51 -15.01 -4.11
CA ALA A 15 -0.89 -14.91 -3.76
C ALA A 15 -1.64 -16.23 -3.99
N GLU A 16 -1.52 -16.86 -5.16
CA GLU A 16 -2.18 -18.14 -5.44
C GLU A 16 -1.72 -19.26 -4.50
N THR A 17 -0.42 -19.31 -4.22
CA THR A 17 0.16 -20.32 -3.32
C THR A 17 -0.35 -20.18 -1.89
N LEU A 18 -0.41 -18.94 -1.40
CA LEU A 18 -0.75 -18.63 -0.02
C LEU A 18 -2.26 -18.52 0.22
N ARG A 19 -3.05 -18.22 -0.82
CA ARG A 19 -4.52 -18.15 -0.76
C ARG A 19 -5.13 -19.52 -0.45
N GLY A 20 -4.56 -20.60 -0.97
CA GLY A 20 -5.11 -21.95 -0.77
C GLY A 20 -6.60 -22.02 -1.15
N SER A 21 -7.47 -22.35 -0.19
CA SER A 21 -8.93 -22.42 -0.39
C SER A 21 -9.67 -21.10 -0.10
N MET A 22 -8.98 -20.01 0.22
CA MET A 22 -9.61 -18.72 0.52
C MET A 22 -10.27 -18.09 -0.71
N ASP A 23 -11.36 -17.36 -0.47
CA ASP A 23 -11.97 -16.52 -1.50
C ASP A 23 -11.00 -15.41 -1.95
N ALA A 24 -10.89 -15.23 -3.26
CA ALA A 24 -9.99 -14.27 -3.88
C ALA A 24 -10.29 -12.83 -3.45
N SER A 25 -11.56 -12.47 -3.22
CA SER A 25 -11.94 -11.12 -2.80
C SER A 25 -11.42 -10.79 -1.40
N ARG A 26 -11.38 -11.77 -0.48
CA ARG A 26 -10.87 -11.56 0.89
C ARG A 26 -9.35 -11.52 0.91
N TYR A 27 -8.72 -12.44 0.18
CA TYR A 27 -7.26 -12.50 0.12
C TYR A 27 -6.66 -11.23 -0.51
N LYS A 28 -7.33 -10.68 -1.53
CA LYS A 28 -7.00 -9.38 -2.15
C LYS A 28 -6.80 -8.28 -1.10
N ASP A 29 -7.73 -8.15 -0.17
CA ASP A 29 -7.70 -7.05 0.80
C ASP A 29 -6.45 -7.14 1.71
N TYR A 30 -6.11 -8.34 2.21
CA TYR A 30 -4.87 -8.57 2.98
C TYR A 30 -3.61 -8.28 2.17
N MET A 31 -3.55 -8.78 0.95
CA MET A 31 -2.38 -8.62 0.09
C MET A 31 -2.12 -7.16 -0.24
N LEU A 32 -3.16 -6.43 -0.67
CA LEU A 32 -3.04 -5.03 -1.05
C LEU A 32 -2.83 -4.12 0.17
N GLY A 33 -3.47 -4.42 1.31
CA GLY A 33 -3.26 -3.69 2.56
C GLY A 33 -1.84 -3.83 3.10
N LEU A 34 -1.30 -5.04 3.14
CA LEU A 34 0.07 -5.30 3.61
C LEU A 34 1.13 -4.72 2.66
N MET A 35 0.92 -4.83 1.35
CA MET A 35 1.81 -4.22 0.36
C MET A 35 1.85 -2.69 0.52
N PHE A 36 0.69 -2.07 0.69
CA PHE A 36 0.60 -0.63 0.93
C PHE A 36 1.26 -0.23 2.26
N TYR A 37 1.04 -0.98 3.34
CA TYR A 37 1.68 -0.70 4.63
C TYR A 37 3.20 -0.87 4.58
N LYS A 38 3.71 -1.86 3.85
CA LYS A 38 5.16 -1.99 3.61
C LYS A 38 5.71 -0.76 2.91
N PHE A 39 5.03 -0.24 1.88
CA PHE A 39 5.43 1.00 1.23
C PHE A 39 5.50 2.19 2.19
N LEU A 40 4.49 2.38 3.04
CA LEU A 40 4.50 3.44 4.06
C LEU A 40 5.69 3.28 5.03
N SER A 41 5.94 2.05 5.49
CA SER A 41 7.03 1.74 6.41
C SER A 41 8.41 1.94 5.78
N ASP A 42 8.65 1.40 4.60
CA ASP A 42 9.93 1.53 3.87
C ASP A 42 10.22 3.00 3.56
N LYS A 43 9.21 3.77 3.14
CA LYS A 43 9.38 5.19 2.85
C LYS A 43 9.64 6.03 4.10
N THR A 44 9.05 5.65 5.24
CA THR A 44 9.40 6.24 6.54
C THR A 44 10.87 5.99 6.89
N LEU A 45 11.34 4.74 6.77
CA LEU A 45 12.75 4.42 7.03
C LEU A 45 13.70 5.08 6.04
N ASN A 46 13.30 5.21 4.78
CA ASN A 46 14.08 5.94 3.79
C ASN A 46 14.19 7.43 4.16
N GLU A 47 13.13 8.04 4.68
CA GLU A 47 13.21 9.42 5.20
C GLU A 47 14.15 9.52 6.40
N VAL A 48 14.16 8.53 7.29
CA VAL A 48 15.15 8.48 8.38
C VAL A 48 16.58 8.40 7.82
N LYS A 49 16.83 7.58 6.80
CA LYS A 49 18.13 7.54 6.10
C LYS A 49 18.56 8.91 5.60
N HIS A 50 17.64 9.63 4.93
CA HIS A 50 17.88 11.00 4.43
C HIS A 50 18.25 11.95 5.57
N LEU A 51 17.50 11.92 6.67
CA LEU A 51 17.75 12.78 7.85
C LEU A 51 19.09 12.49 8.53
N LEU A 52 19.55 11.23 8.49
CA LEU A 52 20.83 10.81 9.04
C LEU A 52 22.00 10.98 8.05
N GLY A 53 21.72 11.28 6.79
CA GLY A 53 22.72 11.36 5.73
C GLY A 53 23.36 10.01 5.38
N GLN A 54 22.61 8.91 5.54
CA GLN A 54 23.06 7.53 5.34
C GLN A 54 22.19 6.82 4.31
N GLU A 55 22.52 6.87 3.01
CA GLU A 55 21.69 6.27 1.95
C GLU A 55 21.84 4.74 1.83
N ASP A 56 23.07 4.24 1.95
CA ASP A 56 23.43 2.85 1.61
C ASP A 56 23.38 1.87 2.80
N ILE A 57 22.76 2.27 3.91
CA ILE A 57 22.63 1.47 5.13
C ILE A 57 21.43 0.50 5.05
N ALA A 58 21.52 -0.65 5.69
CA ALA A 58 20.42 -1.63 5.74
C ALA A 58 19.25 -1.10 6.58
N TYR A 59 18.01 -1.49 6.24
CA TYR A 59 16.82 -1.02 6.97
C TYR A 59 16.80 -1.48 8.43
N GLU A 60 17.39 -2.63 8.74
CA GLU A 60 17.54 -3.13 10.10
C GLU A 60 18.38 -2.20 10.97
N GLU A 61 19.51 -1.70 10.43
CA GLU A 61 20.39 -0.77 11.17
C GLU A 61 19.74 0.61 11.31
N VAL A 62 19.00 1.08 10.30
CA VAL A 62 18.23 2.33 10.38
C VAL A 62 17.11 2.23 11.40
N LEU A 63 16.45 1.08 11.50
CA LEU A 63 15.41 0.84 12.50
C LEU A 63 15.96 1.01 13.92
N GLU A 64 17.14 0.44 14.20
CA GLU A 64 17.80 0.58 15.51
C GLU A 64 18.10 2.06 15.82
N GLN A 65 18.68 2.79 14.85
CA GLN A 65 18.95 4.22 15.00
C GLN A 65 17.67 5.04 15.19
N TYR A 66 16.60 4.70 14.45
CA TYR A 66 15.31 5.37 14.57
C TYR A 66 14.69 5.15 15.96
N GLU A 67 14.77 3.93 16.50
CA GLU A 67 14.34 3.61 17.86
C GLU A 67 15.09 4.43 18.91
N GLU A 68 16.42 4.52 18.80
CA GLU A 68 17.26 5.33 19.70
C GLU A 68 16.89 6.82 19.64
N ILE A 69 16.79 7.40 18.44
CA ILE A 69 16.44 8.81 18.25
C ILE A 69 15.02 9.08 18.77
N TYR A 70 14.09 8.17 18.55
CA TYR A 70 12.74 8.30 19.06
C TYR A 70 12.68 8.28 20.59
N ILE A 71 13.50 7.44 21.24
CA ILE A 71 13.63 7.45 22.71
C ILE A 71 14.20 8.78 23.21
N GLU A 72 15.20 9.34 22.52
CA GLU A 72 15.86 10.58 22.92
C GLU A 72 15.02 11.84 22.67
N THR A 73 14.31 11.89 21.54
CA THR A 73 13.62 13.10 21.05
C THR A 73 12.10 13.04 21.19
N GLY A 74 11.54 11.86 21.45
CA GLY A 74 10.11 11.61 21.41
C GLY A 74 9.51 11.98 20.07
N ASP A 75 8.48 12.82 20.10
CA ASP A 75 7.74 13.23 18.90
C ASP A 75 8.56 14.10 17.92
N GLY A 76 9.72 14.64 18.33
CA GLY A 76 10.52 15.55 17.50
C GLY A 76 10.94 14.93 16.16
N ILE A 77 11.41 13.68 16.15
CA ILE A 77 11.75 13.00 14.90
C ILE A 77 10.52 12.70 14.04
N LEU A 78 9.38 12.39 14.67
CA LEU A 78 8.12 12.13 13.94
C LEU A 78 7.65 13.38 13.20
N GLU A 79 7.74 14.55 13.84
CA GLU A 79 7.38 15.84 13.24
C GLU A 79 8.24 16.18 12.02
N LEU A 80 9.54 15.89 12.08
CA LEU A 80 10.45 16.11 10.94
C LEU A 80 10.09 15.21 9.74
N ILE A 81 9.85 13.93 9.99
CA ILE A 81 9.43 13.00 8.93
C ILE A 81 8.08 13.44 8.34
N LEU A 82 7.12 13.79 9.20
CA LEU A 82 5.79 14.28 8.78
C LEU A 82 5.90 15.52 7.88
N GLN A 83 6.80 16.46 8.19
CA GLN A 83 7.00 17.66 7.37
C GLN A 83 7.55 17.33 5.98
N ASN A 84 8.37 16.30 5.86
CA ASN A 84 9.05 15.96 4.61
C ASN A 84 8.20 15.08 3.69
N ILE A 85 7.51 14.06 4.24
CA ILE A 85 6.78 13.07 3.42
C ILE A 85 5.26 13.05 3.67
N GLY A 86 4.75 13.82 4.64
CA GLY A 86 3.32 13.98 4.91
C GLY A 86 2.67 12.88 5.78
N TYR A 87 3.42 11.83 6.12
CA TYR A 87 3.00 10.77 7.03
C TYR A 87 4.21 10.18 7.78
N VAL A 88 3.96 9.41 8.84
CA VAL A 88 5.03 8.72 9.57
C VAL A 88 4.51 7.43 10.19
N VAL A 89 5.36 6.40 10.22
CA VAL A 89 5.16 5.19 11.00
C VAL A 89 6.11 5.23 12.20
N GLU A 90 5.57 5.07 13.40
CA GLU A 90 6.39 4.97 14.62
C GLU A 90 7.27 3.71 14.58
N PRO A 91 8.48 3.74 15.18
CA PRO A 91 9.49 2.69 14.98
C PRO A 91 9.00 1.30 15.39
N GLU A 92 8.26 1.19 16.51
CA GLU A 92 7.70 -0.08 17.00
C GLU A 92 6.75 -0.75 15.98
N TYR A 93 6.08 0.06 15.16
CA TYR A 93 5.03 -0.39 14.24
C TYR A 93 5.50 -0.52 12.79
N LEU A 94 6.79 -0.31 12.51
CA LEU A 94 7.35 -0.48 11.18
C LEU A 94 7.26 -1.94 10.71
N TYR A 95 7.10 -2.12 9.40
CA TYR A 95 7.13 -3.43 8.76
C TYR A 95 8.41 -4.23 9.09
N HIS A 96 9.56 -3.55 9.16
CA HIS A 96 10.84 -4.18 9.53
C HIS A 96 10.88 -4.62 11.00
N SER A 97 10.13 -3.96 11.89
CA SER A 97 9.94 -4.41 13.28
C SER A 97 9.19 -5.75 13.32
N TRP A 98 8.20 -5.93 12.44
CA TRP A 98 7.54 -7.24 12.28
C TRP A 98 8.51 -8.29 11.75
N LEU A 99 9.35 -7.96 10.76
CA LEU A 99 10.34 -8.90 10.22
C LEU A 99 11.35 -9.32 11.31
N ARG A 100 11.82 -8.37 12.12
CA ARG A 100 12.67 -8.64 13.28
C ARG A 100 12.01 -9.62 14.25
N ASP A 101 10.74 -9.38 14.60
CA ASP A 101 9.97 -10.25 15.49
C ASP A 101 9.72 -11.65 14.90
N ILE A 102 9.46 -11.74 13.59
CA ILE A 102 9.28 -13.02 12.89
C ILE A 102 10.56 -13.83 12.96
N ASN A 103 11.71 -13.19 12.68
CA ASN A 103 13.02 -13.83 12.71
C ASN A 103 13.43 -14.27 14.12
N SER A 104 12.99 -13.55 15.16
CA SER A 104 13.26 -13.91 16.55
C SER A 104 12.24 -14.89 17.16
N GLY A 105 11.18 -15.24 16.42
CA GLY A 105 10.10 -16.10 16.92
C GLY A 105 9.14 -15.42 17.92
N ASN A 106 9.15 -14.09 18.01
CA ASN A 106 8.32 -13.29 18.93
C ASN A 106 7.20 -12.51 18.21
N PHE A 107 6.89 -12.89 16.97
CA PHE A 107 5.85 -12.24 16.18
C PHE A 107 4.46 -12.65 16.63
N GLU A 108 3.61 -11.65 16.83
CA GLU A 108 2.20 -11.81 17.14
C GLU A 108 1.37 -11.08 16.09
N VAL A 109 0.38 -11.77 15.51
CA VAL A 109 -0.50 -11.20 14.46
C VAL A 109 -1.18 -9.91 14.91
N GLN A 110 -1.48 -9.79 16.20
CA GLN A 110 -2.10 -8.61 16.79
C GLN A 110 -1.25 -7.34 16.55
N LYS A 111 0.08 -7.46 16.47
CA LYS A 111 0.98 -6.34 16.17
C LYS A 111 0.63 -5.68 14.83
N VAL A 112 0.18 -6.43 13.84
CA VAL A 112 -0.21 -5.88 12.52
C VAL A 112 -1.44 -4.98 12.65
N THR A 113 -2.49 -5.45 13.33
CA THR A 113 -3.69 -4.64 13.61
C THR A 113 -3.41 -3.44 14.49
N ASP A 114 -2.52 -3.59 15.47
CA ASP A 114 -2.10 -2.49 16.36
C ASP A 114 -1.33 -1.43 15.58
N SER A 115 -0.47 -1.85 14.65
CA SER A 115 0.30 -0.98 13.77
C SER A 115 -0.59 -0.17 12.82
N PHE A 116 -1.63 -0.79 12.23
CA PHE A 116 -2.61 -0.07 11.41
C PHE A 116 -3.37 0.97 12.24
N SER A 117 -3.83 0.57 13.43
CA SER A 117 -4.59 1.44 14.32
C SER A 117 -3.72 2.59 14.88
N ASN A 118 -2.45 2.31 15.20
CA ASN A 118 -1.48 3.33 15.60
C ASN A 118 -1.27 4.31 14.46
N PHE A 119 -0.99 3.83 13.24
CA PHE A 119 -0.77 4.71 12.09
C PHE A 119 -1.95 5.66 11.86
N GLU A 120 -3.20 5.16 11.82
CA GLU A 120 -4.38 6.03 11.65
C GLU A 120 -4.49 7.09 12.76
N ARG A 121 -4.25 6.70 14.02
CA ARG A 121 -4.29 7.60 15.18
C ARG A 121 -3.17 8.64 15.13
N THR A 122 -1.97 8.25 14.75
CA THR A 122 -0.80 9.13 14.65
C THR A 122 -1.01 10.16 13.54
N MET A 123 -1.57 9.73 12.40
CA MET A 123 -1.95 10.63 11.32
C MET A 123 -3.08 11.61 11.69
N GLU A 124 -4.10 11.15 12.42
CA GLU A 124 -5.18 12.03 12.87
C GLU A 124 -4.72 13.04 13.91
N SER A 125 -3.89 12.62 14.87
CA SER A 125 -3.47 13.47 15.99
C SER A 125 -2.32 14.42 15.65
N LYS A 126 -1.30 13.98 14.90
CA LYS A 126 -0.09 14.76 14.63
C LYS A 126 -0.14 15.51 13.31
N ALA A 127 -0.62 14.88 12.24
CA ALA A 127 -0.70 15.51 10.93
C ALA A 127 -1.98 16.35 10.76
N ASN A 128 -2.93 16.25 11.70
CA ASN A 128 -4.29 16.81 11.57
C ASN A 128 -4.93 16.43 10.22
N SER A 129 -4.55 15.26 9.69
CA SER A 129 -4.99 14.78 8.39
C SER A 129 -5.96 13.63 8.57
N LYS A 130 -7.14 13.78 7.96
CA LYS A 130 -8.12 12.69 7.84
C LYS A 130 -7.89 11.84 6.60
N GLU A 131 -6.84 12.10 5.83
CA GLU A 131 -6.53 11.42 4.57
C GLU A 131 -6.16 9.94 4.75
N PHE A 132 -5.83 9.52 5.98
CA PHE A 132 -5.57 8.12 6.33
C PHE A 132 -6.61 7.52 7.27
N SER A 133 -7.58 8.32 7.76
CA SER A 133 -8.65 7.83 8.63
C SER A 133 -9.50 6.79 7.90
N GLY A 134 -9.80 5.68 8.57
CA GLY A 134 -10.67 4.64 8.00
C GLY A 134 -10.00 3.73 6.98
N LEU A 135 -8.71 3.95 6.65
CA LEU A 135 -8.05 3.32 5.51
C LEU A 135 -7.85 1.81 5.71
N PHE A 136 -7.55 1.40 6.95
CA PHE A 136 -7.35 0.03 7.39
C PHE A 136 -8.47 -0.46 8.33
N SER A 137 -9.21 0.45 8.99
CA SER A 137 -10.13 0.13 10.08
C SER A 137 -11.52 -0.39 9.67
N THR A 138 -11.91 -0.31 8.40
CA THR A 138 -13.24 -0.76 7.96
C THR A 138 -13.18 -2.00 7.09
N SER A 139 -13.38 -3.18 7.69
CA SER A 139 -13.84 -4.43 7.04
C SER A 139 -12.94 -5.14 6.02
N SER A 140 -11.77 -4.60 5.65
CA SER A 140 -10.86 -5.21 4.66
C SER A 140 -9.75 -6.08 5.28
N LEU A 141 -9.29 -5.76 6.50
CA LEU A 141 -8.13 -6.41 7.13
C LEU A 141 -8.45 -7.02 8.49
N ASP A 142 -9.60 -7.70 8.60
CA ASP A 142 -9.93 -8.44 9.81
C ASP A 142 -9.02 -9.66 9.95
N LEU A 143 -7.94 -9.56 10.73
CA LEU A 143 -7.00 -10.65 10.94
C LEU A 143 -7.59 -11.81 11.77
N SER A 144 -8.80 -11.63 12.32
CA SER A 144 -9.57 -12.67 13.01
C SER A 144 -10.48 -13.46 12.07
N ASP A 145 -10.50 -13.14 10.77
CA ASP A 145 -11.32 -13.82 9.78
C ASP A 145 -10.95 -15.30 9.67
N THR A 146 -11.97 -16.16 9.69
CA THR A 146 -11.83 -17.61 9.47
C THR A 146 -11.35 -17.95 8.07
N ALA A 147 -11.49 -17.03 7.12
CA ALA A 147 -10.90 -17.18 5.79
C ALA A 147 -9.37 -17.34 5.90
N LEU A 148 -8.68 -16.55 6.73
CA LEU A 148 -7.22 -16.64 6.90
C LEU A 148 -6.74 -17.97 7.49
N GLY A 149 -7.64 -18.77 8.06
CA GLY A 149 -7.31 -20.05 8.68
C GLY A 149 -8.38 -20.49 9.66
N SER A 150 -8.54 -21.81 9.78
CA SER A 150 -9.53 -22.43 10.66
C SER A 150 -9.22 -22.22 12.14
N ASN A 151 -7.95 -21.94 12.48
CA ASN A 151 -7.45 -21.74 13.83
C ASN A 151 -6.34 -20.67 13.88
N LEU A 152 -5.95 -20.24 15.10
CA LEU A 152 -4.97 -19.17 15.31
C LEU A 152 -3.60 -19.47 14.69
N ASN A 153 -3.15 -20.73 14.73
CA ASN A 153 -1.84 -21.11 14.18
C ASN A 153 -1.83 -21.00 12.65
N GLU A 154 -2.89 -21.44 11.98
CA GLU A 154 -3.03 -21.30 10.53
C GLU A 154 -3.06 -19.83 10.10
N ARG A 155 -3.84 -19.00 10.82
CA ARG A 155 -3.91 -17.55 10.54
C ARG A 155 -2.56 -16.88 10.72
N SER A 156 -1.87 -17.17 11.82
CA SER A 156 -0.53 -16.64 12.09
C SER A 156 0.47 -17.04 11.02
N LYS A 157 0.45 -18.31 10.61
CA LYS A 157 1.29 -18.81 9.51
C LYS A 157 1.00 -18.10 8.19
N ASN A 158 -0.27 -17.92 7.84
CA ASN A 158 -0.66 -17.32 6.57
C ASN A 158 -0.33 -15.82 6.51
N ILE A 159 -0.58 -15.08 7.60
CA ILE A 159 -0.18 -13.67 7.72
C ILE A 159 1.34 -13.51 7.69
N THR A 160 2.06 -14.37 8.43
CA THR A 160 3.54 -14.37 8.39
C THR A 160 4.05 -14.63 6.97
N SER A 161 3.45 -15.59 6.26
CA SER A 161 3.86 -15.90 4.88
C SER A 161 3.58 -14.75 3.91
N LEU A 162 2.45 -14.04 4.10
CA LEU A 162 2.13 -12.81 3.38
C LEU A 162 3.15 -11.71 3.67
N ILE A 163 3.53 -11.53 4.93
CA ILE A 163 4.54 -10.53 5.31
C ILE A 163 5.89 -10.87 4.64
N LEU A 164 6.28 -12.15 4.68
CA LEU A 164 7.53 -12.61 4.08
C LEU A 164 7.53 -12.54 2.54
N LEU A 165 6.36 -12.58 1.89
CA LEU A 165 6.26 -12.46 0.42
C LEU A 165 6.85 -11.14 -0.09
N PHE A 166 6.68 -10.06 0.69
CA PHE A 166 7.14 -8.72 0.35
C PHE A 166 8.48 -8.33 0.97
N ALA A 167 9.03 -9.14 1.89
CA ALA A 167 10.11 -8.73 2.80
C ALA A 167 11.36 -8.19 2.08
N ASP A 168 11.80 -8.83 1.00
CA ASP A 168 12.99 -8.47 0.21
C ASP A 168 12.69 -7.47 -0.92
N LEU A 169 11.46 -6.98 -1.04
CA LEU A 169 11.11 -5.95 -2.01
C LEU A 169 11.39 -4.56 -1.43
N ASP A 170 12.28 -3.82 -2.06
CA ASP A 170 12.50 -2.40 -1.76
C ASP A 170 11.37 -1.56 -2.36
N MET A 171 10.38 -1.22 -1.55
CA MET A 171 9.16 -0.59 -2.04
C MET A 171 9.41 0.83 -2.56
N VAL A 172 10.37 1.57 -1.98
CA VAL A 172 10.69 2.93 -2.42
C VAL A 172 11.30 2.90 -3.80
N ARG A 173 12.32 2.07 -4.01
CA ARG A 173 12.96 1.93 -5.33
C ARG A 173 11.99 1.42 -6.40
N LEU A 174 11.11 0.50 -6.04
CA LEU A 174 10.06 0.01 -6.95
C LEU A 174 9.07 1.12 -7.31
N GLN A 175 8.75 2.01 -6.38
CA GLN A 175 7.86 3.15 -6.61
C GLN A 175 8.50 4.20 -7.52
N GLU A 176 9.77 4.55 -7.30
CA GLU A 176 10.52 5.49 -8.16
C GLU A 176 10.65 5.01 -9.61
N SER A 177 10.60 3.69 -9.83
CA SER A 177 10.65 3.07 -11.15
C SER A 177 9.27 2.82 -11.77
N ASP A 178 8.20 3.36 -11.18
CA ASP A 178 6.77 3.12 -11.49
C ASP A 178 6.32 1.64 -11.33
N ILE A 179 7.22 0.72 -10.96
CA ILE A 179 6.96 -0.73 -10.87
C ILE A 179 5.95 -1.05 -9.78
N LEU A 180 6.02 -0.35 -8.63
CA LEU A 180 5.16 -0.63 -7.49
C LEU A 180 3.68 -0.38 -7.81
N GLY A 181 3.36 0.79 -8.36
CA GLY A 181 2.00 1.14 -8.78
C GLY A 181 1.48 0.20 -9.87
N ASP A 182 2.32 -0.10 -10.87
CA ASP A 182 2.01 -1.05 -11.94
C ASP A 182 1.70 -2.46 -11.40
N ALA A 183 2.43 -2.91 -10.38
CA ALA A 183 2.21 -4.19 -9.73
C ALA A 183 0.92 -4.17 -8.88
N TYR A 184 0.64 -3.06 -8.20
CA TYR A 184 -0.59 -2.87 -7.43
C TYR A 184 -1.82 -2.90 -8.33
N GLU A 185 -1.82 -2.15 -9.43
CA GLU A 185 -2.89 -2.15 -10.44
C GLU A 185 -3.08 -3.54 -11.07
N TYR A 186 -1.98 -4.24 -11.37
CA TYR A 186 -2.04 -5.60 -11.90
C TYR A 186 -2.75 -6.55 -10.92
N LEU A 187 -2.41 -6.50 -9.64
CA LEU A 187 -3.07 -7.32 -8.62
C LEU A 187 -4.57 -6.98 -8.51
N ILE A 188 -4.93 -5.70 -8.48
CA ILE A 188 -6.35 -5.27 -8.50
C ILE A 188 -7.09 -5.89 -9.69
N GLY A 189 -6.50 -5.83 -10.88
CA GLY A 189 -7.08 -6.41 -12.09
C GLY A 189 -7.23 -7.93 -12.03
N MET A 190 -6.21 -8.65 -11.56
CA MET A 190 -6.26 -10.11 -11.41
C MET A 190 -7.33 -10.54 -10.41
N PHE A 191 -7.40 -9.90 -9.24
CA PHE A 191 -8.44 -10.19 -8.24
C PHE A 191 -9.85 -9.82 -8.74
N ALA A 192 -9.98 -8.77 -9.56
CA ALA A 192 -11.25 -8.44 -10.21
C ALA A 192 -11.71 -9.56 -11.14
N MET A 193 -10.81 -10.09 -11.97
CA MET A 193 -11.08 -11.20 -12.88
C MET A 193 -11.44 -12.50 -12.16
N GLU A 194 -10.77 -12.82 -11.05
CA GLU A 194 -11.05 -14.05 -10.27
C GLU A 194 -12.34 -14.00 -9.47
N SER A 195 -12.78 -12.81 -9.03
CA SER A 195 -13.91 -12.68 -8.09
C SER A 195 -15.25 -13.19 -8.62
N GLY A 196 -15.35 -13.50 -9.92
CA GLY A 196 -16.53 -14.12 -10.56
C GLY A 196 -17.81 -13.29 -10.51
N LYS A 197 -17.82 -12.16 -9.80
CA LYS A 197 -18.88 -11.16 -9.84
C LYS A 197 -18.89 -10.61 -11.28
N LYS A 198 -20.07 -10.45 -11.87
CA LYS A 198 -20.29 -9.81 -13.18
C LYS A 198 -19.97 -8.29 -13.13
N ALA A 199 -18.88 -7.91 -12.47
CA ALA A 199 -18.68 -6.62 -11.84
C ALA A 199 -17.85 -5.68 -12.69
N GLY A 200 -18.55 -4.83 -13.45
CA GLY A 200 -18.02 -3.51 -13.84
C GLY A 200 -18.06 -2.50 -12.69
N GLU A 201 -18.22 -2.93 -11.44
CA GLU A 201 -18.48 -2.03 -10.29
C GLU A 201 -17.22 -1.52 -9.57
N PHE A 202 -16.05 -2.16 -9.71
CA PHE A 202 -14.84 -1.73 -8.97
C PHE A 202 -13.53 -1.67 -9.78
N TYR A 203 -13.49 -2.26 -10.98
CA TYR A 203 -12.30 -2.21 -11.84
C TYR A 203 -12.66 -2.10 -13.31
N THR A 204 -11.97 -1.19 -14.00
CA THR A 204 -12.05 -1.03 -15.46
C THR A 204 -10.85 -1.75 -16.09
N PRO A 205 -11.06 -2.73 -17.00
CA PRO A 205 -9.96 -3.42 -17.68
C PRO A 205 -8.96 -2.46 -18.32
N ARG A 206 -7.66 -2.71 -18.14
CA ARG A 206 -6.57 -1.82 -18.57
C ARG A 206 -6.70 -1.38 -20.03
N GLN A 207 -7.05 -2.27 -20.94
CA GLN A 207 -7.21 -1.94 -22.36
C GLN A 207 -8.32 -0.92 -22.60
N VAL A 208 -9.42 -1.00 -21.84
CA VAL A 208 -10.51 -0.03 -21.92
C VAL A 208 -10.06 1.32 -21.32
N SER A 209 -9.41 1.28 -20.16
CA SER A 209 -8.86 2.48 -19.52
C SER A 209 -7.85 3.20 -20.42
N GLU A 210 -6.98 2.46 -21.12
CA GLU A 210 -5.98 3.02 -22.03
C GLU A 210 -6.60 3.72 -23.24
N VAL A 211 -7.67 3.17 -23.81
CA VAL A 211 -8.41 3.80 -24.91
C VAL A 211 -9.09 5.08 -24.44
N MET A 212 -9.80 5.03 -23.30
CA MET A 212 -10.46 6.22 -22.75
C MET A 212 -9.46 7.32 -22.39
N ALA A 213 -8.32 6.95 -21.79
CA ALA A 213 -7.26 7.89 -21.46
C ALA A 213 -6.65 8.54 -22.70
N GLN A 214 -6.45 7.79 -23.78
CA GLN A 214 -5.97 8.36 -25.05
C GLN A 214 -6.97 9.37 -25.63
N ILE A 215 -8.26 9.02 -25.67
CA ILE A 215 -9.31 9.92 -26.15
C ILE A 215 -9.36 11.21 -25.32
N ILE A 216 -9.31 11.09 -23.99
CA ILE A 216 -9.39 12.24 -23.08
C ILE A 216 -8.16 13.15 -23.20
N THR A 217 -6.97 12.58 -23.40
CA THR A 217 -5.70 13.33 -23.46
C THR A 217 -5.33 13.84 -24.85
N GLU A 218 -6.05 13.43 -25.89
CA GLU A 218 -5.83 13.88 -27.25
C GLU A 218 -6.27 15.36 -27.43
N ASN A 219 -5.28 16.27 -27.45
CA ASN A 219 -5.42 17.72 -27.68
C ASN A 219 -6.05 18.53 -26.53
N HIS A 220 -6.00 18.03 -25.30
CA HIS A 220 -6.49 18.75 -24.12
C HIS A 220 -5.38 19.03 -23.11
N ASP A 221 -5.25 20.29 -22.69
CA ASP A 221 -4.51 20.63 -21.47
C ASP A 221 -5.43 20.36 -20.28
N ILE A 222 -5.22 19.21 -19.63
CA ILE A 222 -6.07 18.74 -18.53
C ILE A 222 -5.49 19.22 -17.21
N SER A 223 -6.23 20.07 -16.51
CA SER A 223 -5.91 20.49 -15.14
C SER A 223 -6.64 19.66 -14.09
N SER A 224 -7.76 19.03 -14.43
CA SER A 224 -8.57 18.24 -13.50
C SER A 224 -9.35 17.12 -14.18
N ILE A 225 -9.55 16.00 -13.50
CA ILE A 225 -10.38 14.88 -13.96
C ILE A 225 -11.37 14.50 -12.85
N TYR A 226 -12.59 14.14 -13.23
CA TYR A 226 -13.61 13.68 -12.32
C TYR A 226 -14.19 12.32 -12.76
N ASP A 227 -14.24 11.37 -11.84
CA ASP A 227 -14.94 10.08 -12.02
C ASP A 227 -16.01 9.89 -10.92
N PRO A 228 -17.32 9.96 -11.25
CA PRO A 228 -18.39 9.82 -10.27
C PRO A 228 -18.59 8.39 -9.74
N THR A 229 -17.93 7.41 -10.33
CA THR A 229 -18.00 5.98 -9.96
C THR A 229 -16.61 5.36 -10.07
N VAL A 230 -15.69 5.90 -9.28
CA VAL A 230 -14.24 5.76 -9.46
C VAL A 230 -13.72 4.32 -9.28
N GLY A 231 -14.48 3.46 -8.61
CA GLY A 231 -14.03 2.10 -8.31
C GLY A 231 -12.68 2.14 -7.59
N SER A 232 -11.71 1.38 -8.09
CA SER A 232 -10.32 1.33 -7.59
C SER A 232 -9.44 2.54 -7.93
N GLY A 233 -9.93 3.56 -8.63
CA GLY A 233 -9.12 4.72 -9.07
C GLY A 233 -8.16 4.44 -10.23
N SER A 234 -8.07 3.20 -10.70
CA SER A 234 -7.14 2.79 -11.78
C SER A 234 -7.34 3.58 -13.07
N LEU A 235 -8.59 3.94 -13.42
CA LEU A 235 -8.86 4.75 -14.60
C LEU A 235 -8.28 6.17 -14.46
N LEU A 236 -8.48 6.82 -13.31
CA LEU A 236 -7.94 8.15 -13.04
C LEU A 236 -6.42 8.16 -13.19
N LEU A 237 -5.74 7.18 -12.59
CA LEU A 237 -4.29 7.01 -12.70
C LEU A 237 -3.85 6.78 -14.16
N THR A 238 -4.59 5.96 -14.91
CA THR A 238 -4.31 5.70 -16.33
C THR A 238 -4.37 6.99 -17.15
N VAL A 239 -5.35 7.87 -16.92
CA VAL A 239 -5.42 9.19 -17.60
C VAL A 239 -4.22 10.05 -17.22
N GLY A 240 -3.88 10.13 -15.92
CA GLY A 240 -2.71 10.88 -15.46
C GLY A 240 -1.39 10.39 -16.07
N ASN A 241 -1.25 9.08 -16.26
CA ASN A 241 -0.07 8.44 -16.88
C ASN A 241 0.08 8.73 -18.37
N LYS A 242 -0.98 9.17 -19.06
CA LYS A 242 -0.89 9.64 -20.46
C LYS A 242 -0.42 11.09 -20.59
N LEU A 243 -0.46 11.86 -19.51
CA LEU A 243 0.02 13.23 -19.49
C LEU A 243 1.55 13.28 -19.34
N ASN A 244 2.15 14.38 -19.81
CA ASN A 244 3.56 14.65 -19.53
C ASN A 244 3.77 14.88 -18.02
N LYS A 245 5.00 14.71 -17.53
CA LYS A 245 5.35 14.83 -16.09
C LYS A 245 4.88 16.13 -15.44
N ARG A 246 4.95 17.27 -16.15
CA ARG A 246 4.54 18.58 -15.63
C ARG A 246 3.02 18.67 -15.47
N SER A 247 2.27 18.24 -16.49
CA SER A 247 0.81 18.23 -16.45
C SER A 247 0.29 17.23 -15.41
N LYS A 248 0.87 16.02 -15.33
CA LYS A 248 0.54 15.02 -14.31
C LYS A 248 0.74 15.55 -12.89
N ARG A 249 1.84 16.27 -12.61
CA ARG A 249 2.11 16.84 -11.29
C ARG A 249 1.10 17.91 -10.86
N ASN A 250 0.52 18.63 -11.81
CA ASN A 250 -0.45 19.70 -11.55
C ASN A 250 -1.91 19.24 -11.76
N LEU A 251 -2.13 17.95 -11.95
CA LEU A 251 -3.44 17.39 -12.22
C LEU A 251 -4.21 17.18 -10.92
N TYR A 252 -5.42 17.72 -10.85
CA TYR A 252 -6.34 17.48 -9.75
C TYR A 252 -7.25 16.28 -10.04
N TYR A 253 -7.24 15.30 -9.15
CA TYR A 253 -8.09 14.11 -9.23
C TYR A 253 -9.33 14.29 -8.34
N TYR A 254 -10.51 14.07 -8.90
CA TYR A 254 -11.77 14.04 -8.19
C TYR A 254 -12.46 12.69 -8.44
N GLY A 255 -12.95 12.05 -7.38
CA GLY A 255 -13.59 10.74 -7.48
C GLY A 255 -14.71 10.56 -6.47
N GLN A 256 -15.73 9.78 -6.82
CA GLN A 256 -16.76 9.34 -5.89
C GLN A 256 -16.93 7.82 -5.98
N GLU A 257 -16.97 7.16 -4.82
CA GLU A 257 -17.22 5.73 -4.70
C GLU A 257 -18.24 5.50 -3.58
N LYS A 258 -19.20 4.59 -3.82
CA LYS A 258 -20.26 4.25 -2.87
C LYS A 258 -19.81 3.21 -1.86
N ASN A 259 -19.01 2.23 -2.28
CA ASN A 259 -18.55 1.13 -1.45
C ASN A 259 -17.28 1.51 -0.68
N THR A 260 -17.35 1.54 0.65
CA THR A 260 -16.22 1.97 1.51
C THR A 260 -14.94 1.16 1.29
N SER A 261 -15.02 -0.16 1.12
CA SER A 261 -13.83 -1.00 0.86
C SER A 261 -13.16 -0.64 -0.46
N THR A 262 -13.95 -0.38 -1.50
CA THR A 262 -13.47 0.03 -2.83
C THR A 262 -12.94 1.46 -2.81
N TYR A 263 -13.57 2.35 -2.03
CA TYR A 263 -13.11 3.70 -1.78
C TYR A 263 -11.73 3.73 -1.11
N ASN A 264 -11.51 2.90 -0.09
CA ASN A 264 -10.20 2.78 0.56
C ASN A 264 -9.14 2.20 -0.38
N LEU A 265 -9.52 1.23 -1.22
CA LEU A 265 -8.63 0.72 -2.26
C LEU A 265 -8.21 1.84 -3.23
N ALA A 266 -9.15 2.69 -3.66
CA ALA A 266 -8.83 3.84 -4.51
C ALA A 266 -7.86 4.82 -3.83
N ARG A 267 -8.07 5.11 -2.54
CA ARG A 267 -7.16 5.97 -1.77
C ARG A 267 -5.75 5.40 -1.70
N MET A 268 -5.61 4.11 -1.35
CA MET A 268 -4.30 3.44 -1.33
C MET A 268 -3.63 3.50 -2.71
N ASN A 269 -4.38 3.20 -3.76
CA ASN A 269 -3.88 3.21 -5.13
C ASN A 269 -3.41 4.60 -5.58
N LEU A 270 -4.13 5.66 -5.22
CA LEU A 270 -3.76 7.05 -5.54
C LEU A 270 -2.56 7.57 -4.74
N ILE A 271 -2.26 7.00 -3.57
CA ILE A 271 -1.11 7.38 -2.72
C ILE A 271 0.20 6.75 -3.22
N LEU A 272 0.13 5.56 -3.81
CA LEU A 272 1.27 4.83 -4.39
C LEU A 272 1.84 5.53 -5.64
#